data_AF-A0A1B4FX40-F1
#
_entry.id   AF-A0A1B4FX40-F1
#
_cell.length_a   1.000
_cell.length_b   1.000
_cell.length_c   1.000
_cell.angle_alpha   90.00
_cell.angle_beta   90.00
_cell.angle_gamma   90.00
#
_symmetry.space_group_name_H-M   'P 1'
#
loop_
_entity.id
_entity.type
_entity.pdbx_description
1 polymer ?
#
loop_
_entity_poly.entity_id
_entity_poly.type
_entity_poly.pdbx_seq_one_letter_code
_entity_poly.pdbx_strand_id
1 'polypeptide(L)'
;MTSHHSNGAPVALTIASEADRPLVRSMLHRYLSELGQYDEVSSDYPYFELYWQSGEPDIDYSIAEFFILPQARGRGCGVAAACALWRAHPGRWEVGVMRGNAPARHFWPRAIAAAGAANVVRFERGGDTVFHFDMVD
;
A
#
# COMPACT_ATOMS: atom_id res chain seq x y z
N MET A 1 14.50 -16.54 -26.28
CA MET A 1 13.58 -16.27 -25.16
C MET A 1 14.39 -15.67 -24.03
N THR A 2 14.48 -14.35 -23.98
CA THR A 2 15.24 -13.62 -22.95
C THR A 2 14.35 -13.46 -21.72
N SER A 3 14.59 -14.27 -20.71
CA SER A 3 14.03 -14.09 -19.37
C SER A 3 14.59 -12.81 -18.75
N HIS A 4 13.81 -11.73 -18.78
CA HIS A 4 14.08 -10.56 -17.94
C HIS A 4 13.81 -10.94 -16.49
N HIS A 5 14.87 -11.35 -15.78
CA HIS A 5 14.87 -11.29 -14.32
C HIS A 5 14.80 -9.81 -13.95
N SER A 6 13.61 -9.34 -13.57
CA SER A 6 13.44 -8.04 -12.92
C SER A 6 14.16 -8.09 -11.57
N ASN A 7 15.46 -7.83 -11.57
CA ASN A 7 16.29 -7.74 -10.38
C ASN A 7 15.97 -6.41 -9.67
N GLY A 8 14.76 -6.33 -9.12
CA GLY A 8 14.41 -5.28 -8.15
C GLY A 8 15.28 -5.45 -6.92
N ALA A 9 15.69 -4.35 -6.30
CA ALA A 9 16.47 -4.40 -5.06
C ALA A 9 15.81 -5.37 -4.05
N PRO A 10 16.58 -6.19 -3.32
CA PRO A 10 16.02 -7.08 -2.33
C PRO A 10 15.23 -6.25 -1.30
N VAL A 11 13.94 -6.55 -1.17
CA VAL A 11 13.08 -5.95 -0.15
C VAL A 11 12.94 -6.97 0.98
N ALA A 12 13.31 -6.56 2.19
CA ALA A 12 12.99 -7.30 3.40
C ALA A 12 11.71 -6.73 4.01
N LEU A 13 10.77 -7.61 4.37
CA LEU A 13 9.60 -7.25 5.14
C LEU A 13 9.84 -7.58 6.60
N THR A 14 9.57 -6.61 7.47
CA THR A 14 9.63 -6.78 8.92
C THR A 14 8.27 -6.42 9.48
N ILE A 15 7.66 -7.35 10.22
CA ILE A 15 6.43 -7.07 10.96
C ILE A 15 6.79 -6.15 12.12
N ALA A 16 6.17 -4.98 12.18
CA ALA A 16 6.33 -4.05 13.28
C ALA A 16 5.61 -4.58 14.53
N SER A 17 6.29 -4.52 15.66
CA SER A 17 5.72 -4.85 16.98
C SER A 17 5.21 -3.58 17.68
N GLU A 18 4.54 -3.73 18.82
CA GLU A 18 4.14 -2.59 19.64
C GLU A 18 5.34 -1.73 20.09
N ALA A 19 6.52 -2.33 20.25
CA ALA A 19 7.74 -1.61 20.59
C ALA A 19 8.20 -0.64 19.48
N ASP A 20 7.81 -0.89 18.23
CA ASP A 20 8.16 -0.06 17.07
C ASP A 20 7.23 1.14 16.91
N ARG A 21 6.21 1.27 17.75
CA ARG A 21 5.21 2.35 17.70
C ARG A 21 5.80 3.77 17.55
N PRO A 22 6.89 4.16 18.26
CA PRO A 22 7.52 5.47 18.06
C PRO A 22 8.13 5.65 16.66
N LEU A 23 8.72 4.59 16.10
CA LEU A 23 9.27 4.59 14.75
C LEU A 23 8.14 4.70 13.71
N VAL A 24 7.10 3.88 13.83
CA VAL A 24 5.95 3.92 12.91
C VAL A 24 5.27 5.28 12.95
N ARG A 25 5.07 5.87 14.15
CA ARG A 25 4.54 7.23 14.29
C ARG A 25 5.40 8.29 13.58
N SER A 26 6.72 8.18 13.71
CA SER A 26 7.66 9.08 13.03
C SER A 26 7.60 8.94 11.51
N MET A 27 7.45 7.72 11.01
CA MET A 27 7.26 7.44 9.58
C MET A 27 5.91 7.96 9.07
N LEU A 28 4.85 7.79 9.85
CA LEU A 28 3.51 8.30 9.55
C LEU A 28 3.51 9.83 9.43
N HIS A 29 4.19 10.56 10.33
CA HIS A 29 4.30 12.02 10.20
C HIS A 29 4.97 12.45 8.89
N ARG A 30 6.00 11.73 8.43
CA ARG A 30 6.62 12.01 7.12
C ARG A 30 5.67 11.72 5.97
N TYR A 31 4.93 10.61 6.05
CA TYR A 31 3.90 10.27 5.07
C TYR A 31 2.81 11.35 5.00
N LEU A 32 2.20 11.72 6.12
CA LEU A 32 1.14 12.72 6.17
C LEU A 32 1.61 14.09 5.69
N SER A 33 2.81 14.52 6.08
CA SER A 33 3.37 15.79 5.61
C SER A 33 3.50 15.83 4.09
N GLU A 34 3.86 14.70 3.47
CA GLU A 34 3.95 14.62 2.01
C GLU A 34 2.57 14.41 1.36
N LEU A 35 1.68 13.64 1.97
CA LEU A 35 0.32 13.40 1.49
C LEU A 35 -0.50 14.70 1.42
N GLY A 36 -0.20 15.65 2.31
CA GLY A 36 -0.83 16.98 2.36
C GLY A 36 -0.73 17.80 1.06
N GLN A 37 0.13 17.40 0.11
CA GLN A 37 0.16 18.00 -1.23
C GLN A 37 -1.01 17.54 -2.12
N TYR A 38 -1.67 16.42 -1.78
CA TYR A 38 -2.73 15.81 -2.58
C TYR A 38 -4.13 16.01 -1.97
N ASP A 39 -4.22 16.21 -0.65
CA ASP A 39 -5.47 16.50 0.06
C ASP A 39 -5.21 17.11 1.45
N GLU A 40 -6.23 17.66 2.10
CA GLU A 40 -6.12 18.16 3.47
C GLU A 40 -5.92 17.01 4.47
N VAL A 41 -4.80 17.04 5.19
CA VAL A 41 -4.47 16.02 6.20
C VAL A 41 -4.01 16.70 7.48
N SER A 42 -4.61 16.30 8.60
CA SER A 42 -4.17 16.74 9.91
C SER A 42 -2.83 16.09 10.25
N SER A 43 -1.87 16.90 10.71
CA SER A 43 -0.64 16.39 11.33
C SER A 43 -0.91 15.67 12.65
N ASP A 44 -2.01 16.01 13.31
CA ASP A 44 -2.53 15.31 14.48
C ASP A 44 -3.53 14.28 13.98
N TYR A 45 -3.03 13.11 13.58
CA TYR A 45 -3.81 12.03 12.98
C TYR A 45 -4.38 11.13 14.09
N PRO A 46 -5.67 11.30 14.47
CA PRO A 46 -6.22 10.66 15.66
C PRO A 46 -6.46 9.16 15.45
N TYR A 47 -6.43 8.69 14.20
CA TYR A 47 -6.82 7.34 13.81
C TYR A 47 -5.69 6.31 13.90
N PHE A 48 -4.47 6.72 14.26
CA PHE A 48 -3.31 5.81 14.32
C PHE A 48 -3.54 4.60 15.24
N GLU A 49 -4.22 4.81 16.36
CA GLU A 49 -4.55 3.73 17.32
C GLU A 49 -5.66 2.79 16.81
N LEU A 50 -6.37 3.17 15.74
CA LEU A 50 -7.48 2.39 15.16
C LEU A 50 -7.03 1.43 14.06
N TYR A 51 -5.75 1.41 13.66
CA TYR A 51 -5.24 0.49 12.64
C TYR A 51 -5.38 -1.00 13.02
N TRP A 52 -5.72 -1.28 14.27
CA TRP A 52 -5.99 -2.61 14.79
C TRP A 52 -7.49 -2.98 14.78
N GLN A 53 -8.36 -2.16 14.19
CA GLN A 53 -9.78 -2.48 14.01
C GLN A 53 -10.02 -3.24 12.70
N SER A 54 -10.98 -4.16 12.72
CA SER A 54 -11.33 -4.99 11.57
C SER A 54 -11.90 -4.18 10.41
N GLY A 55 -11.52 -4.56 9.19
CA GLY A 55 -12.02 -3.95 7.96
C GLY A 55 -13.44 -4.38 7.58
N GLU A 56 -13.82 -4.07 6.34
CA GLU A 56 -15.11 -4.46 5.75
C GLU A 56 -15.33 -5.99 5.83
N PRO A 57 -16.58 -6.45 6.00
CA PRO A 57 -16.92 -7.86 5.84
C PRO A 57 -16.45 -8.36 4.47
N ASP A 58 -15.90 -9.57 4.42
CA ASP A 58 -15.38 -10.24 3.21
C ASP A 58 -14.07 -9.66 2.62
N ILE A 59 -13.37 -8.77 3.33
CA ILE A 59 -12.00 -8.38 3.02
C ILE A 59 -11.06 -8.93 4.09
N ASP A 60 -10.10 -9.75 3.70
CA ASP A 60 -9.13 -10.33 4.63
C ASP A 60 -8.09 -9.30 5.06
N TYR A 61 -7.66 -8.44 4.13
CA TYR A 61 -6.60 -7.46 4.35
C TYR A 61 -6.83 -6.15 3.61
N SER A 62 -6.40 -5.04 4.22
CA SER A 62 -6.40 -3.72 3.59
C SER A 62 -5.07 -3.00 3.80
N ILE A 63 -4.62 -2.24 2.80
CA ILE A 63 -3.50 -1.30 2.97
C ILE A 63 -4.07 0.07 3.29
N ALA A 64 -3.87 0.52 4.54
CA ALA A 64 -4.24 1.87 4.97
C ALA A 64 -3.22 2.91 4.44
N GLU A 65 -1.93 2.73 4.74
CA GLU A 65 -0.87 3.61 4.27
C GLU A 65 0.24 2.84 3.54
N PHE A 66 0.73 3.43 2.45
CA PHE A 66 1.87 2.92 1.71
C PHE A 66 2.76 4.07 1.27
N PHE A 67 4.03 4.03 1.69
CA PHE A 67 4.95 5.13 1.45
C PHE A 67 6.35 4.64 1.10
N ILE A 68 6.91 5.22 0.04
CA ILE A 68 8.30 5.01 -0.35
C ILE A 68 9.03 6.33 -0.15
N LEU A 69 10.12 6.32 0.61
CA LEU A 69 10.95 7.49 0.83
C LEU A 69 11.42 8.08 -0.51
N PRO A 70 11.44 9.42 -0.68
CA PRO A 70 11.80 10.06 -1.95
C PRO A 70 13.11 9.53 -2.56
N GLN A 71 14.13 9.29 -1.73
CA GLN A 71 15.45 8.79 -2.14
C GLN A 71 15.43 7.37 -2.71
N ALA A 72 14.39 6.58 -2.38
CA ALA A 72 14.22 5.20 -2.81
C ALA A 72 13.25 5.05 -4.01
N ARG A 73 12.61 6.13 -4.48
CA ARG A 73 11.66 6.10 -5.60
C ARG A 73 12.35 5.90 -6.95
N GLY A 74 11.58 5.50 -7.95
CA GLY A 74 12.06 5.28 -9.32
C GLY A 74 12.91 4.03 -9.53
N ARG A 75 13.16 3.24 -8.46
CA ARG A 75 14.03 2.05 -8.48
C ARG A 75 13.28 0.73 -8.41
N GLY A 76 11.95 0.76 -8.54
CA GLY A 76 11.10 -0.43 -8.45
C GLY A 76 10.79 -0.94 -7.03
N CYS A 77 11.39 -0.35 -5.98
CA CYS A 77 11.24 -0.81 -4.60
C CYS A 77 9.77 -0.90 -4.14
N GLY A 78 8.91 0.05 -4.53
CA GLY A 78 7.49 0.03 -4.15
C GLY A 78 6.73 -1.16 -4.74
N VAL A 79 6.96 -1.50 -6.01
CA VAL A 79 6.32 -2.68 -6.62
C VAL A 79 6.86 -3.96 -5.97
N ALA A 80 8.18 -4.04 -5.76
CA ALA A 80 8.80 -5.18 -5.10
C ALA A 80 8.27 -5.39 -3.68
N ALA A 81 8.08 -4.31 -2.90
CA ALA A 81 7.52 -4.36 -1.56
C ALA A 81 6.06 -4.83 -1.55
N ALA A 82 5.20 -4.26 -2.41
CA ALA A 82 3.80 -4.67 -2.51
C ALA A 82 3.67 -6.15 -2.93
N CYS A 83 4.45 -6.58 -3.94
CA CYS A 83 4.45 -7.98 -4.37
C CYS A 83 4.96 -8.92 -3.28
N ALA A 84 5.98 -8.52 -2.51
CA ALA A 84 6.47 -9.33 -1.40
C ALA A 84 5.41 -9.45 -0.29
N LEU A 85 4.71 -8.36 0.01
CA LEU A 85 3.65 -8.34 1.03
C LEU A 85 2.53 -9.29 0.65
N TRP A 86 2.01 -9.15 -0.56
CA TRP A 86 0.89 -9.97 -1.04
C TRP A 86 1.23 -11.45 -1.18
N ARG A 87 2.46 -11.80 -1.60
CA ARG A 87 2.89 -13.21 -1.61
C ARG A 87 3.03 -13.81 -0.21
N ALA A 88 3.34 -13.00 0.80
CA ALA A 88 3.44 -13.48 2.17
C ALA A 88 2.06 -13.65 2.84
N HIS A 89 1.01 -13.08 2.24
CA HIS A 89 -0.33 -13.01 2.81
C HIS A 89 -1.41 -13.21 1.73
N PRO A 90 -1.66 -14.48 1.34
CA PRO A 90 -2.75 -14.85 0.44
C PRO A 90 -4.10 -14.49 1.04
N GLY A 91 -5.07 -14.15 0.19
CA GLY A 91 -6.40 -13.73 0.62
C GLY A 91 -6.96 -12.60 -0.25
N ARG A 92 -8.12 -12.09 0.15
CA ARG A 92 -8.80 -11.00 -0.52
C ARG A 92 -8.36 -9.65 0.04
N TRP A 93 -7.87 -8.80 -0.85
CA TRP A 93 -7.25 -7.52 -0.52
C TRP A 93 -8.08 -6.33 -0.96
N GLU A 94 -8.03 -5.25 -0.16
CA GLU A 94 -8.49 -3.93 -0.54
C GLU A 94 -7.34 -2.90 -0.53
N VAL A 95 -7.33 -2.03 -1.56
CA VAL A 95 -6.49 -0.82 -1.58
C VAL A 95 -7.34 0.37 -2.02
N GLY A 96 -7.46 1.36 -1.13
CA GLY A 96 -8.09 2.65 -1.39
C GLY A 96 -7.09 3.70 -1.87
N VAL A 97 -7.52 4.57 -2.78
CA VAL A 97 -6.67 5.62 -3.36
C VAL A 97 -7.42 6.94 -3.45
N MET A 98 -6.91 7.94 -2.74
CA MET A 98 -7.47 9.29 -2.73
C MET A 98 -7.59 9.88 -4.13
N ARG A 99 -8.70 10.59 -4.39
CA ARG A 99 -8.93 11.29 -5.67
C ARG A 99 -7.82 12.27 -6.06
N GLY A 100 -7.16 12.92 -5.09
CA GLY A 100 -6.05 13.84 -5.36
C GLY A 100 -4.73 13.14 -5.75
N ASN A 101 -4.55 11.87 -5.35
CA ASN A 101 -3.28 11.16 -5.45
C ASN A 101 -3.07 10.50 -6.83
N ALA A 102 -2.85 11.32 -7.85
CA ALA A 102 -2.63 10.86 -9.22
C ALA A 102 -1.46 9.87 -9.35
N PRO A 103 -0.31 10.04 -8.66
CA PRO A 103 0.76 9.04 -8.69
C PRO A 103 0.32 7.66 -8.18
N ALA A 104 -0.41 7.60 -7.05
CA ALA A 104 -0.89 6.33 -6.50
C ALA A 104 -1.89 5.64 -7.44
N ARG A 105 -2.79 6.40 -8.09
CA ARG A 105 -3.74 5.82 -9.06
C ARG A 105 -3.08 5.14 -10.26
N HIS A 106 -1.87 5.56 -10.64
CA HIS A 106 -1.07 4.89 -11.66
C HIS A 106 -0.24 3.74 -11.09
N PHE A 107 0.25 3.90 -9.85
CA PHE A 107 1.08 2.91 -9.19
C PHE A 107 0.34 1.61 -8.91
N TRP A 108 -0.85 1.68 -8.32
CA TRP A 108 -1.56 0.50 -7.79
C TRP A 108 -1.96 -0.53 -8.85
N PRO A 109 -2.59 -0.15 -9.99
CA PRO A 109 -2.90 -1.11 -11.05
C PRO A 109 -1.65 -1.85 -11.55
N ARG A 110 -0.52 -1.16 -11.64
CA ARG A 110 0.76 -1.75 -12.06
C ARG A 110 1.31 -2.72 -11.02
N ALA A 111 1.24 -2.36 -9.74
CA ALA A 111 1.70 -3.23 -8.66
C ALA A 111 0.84 -4.51 -8.55
N ILE A 112 -0.49 -4.36 -8.58
CA ILE A 112 -1.46 -5.47 -8.54
C ILE A 112 -1.23 -6.43 -9.71
N ALA A 113 -1.08 -5.89 -10.92
CA ALA A 113 -0.78 -6.70 -12.11
C ALA A 113 0.58 -7.42 -12.00
N ALA A 114 1.61 -6.75 -11.51
CA ALA A 114 2.94 -7.33 -11.33
C ALA A 114 2.96 -8.45 -10.27
N ALA A 115 2.04 -8.42 -9.32
CA ALA A 115 1.87 -9.47 -8.32
C ALA A 115 1.11 -10.70 -8.84
N GLY A 116 0.49 -10.61 -10.02
CA GLY A 116 -0.31 -11.71 -10.58
C GLY A 116 -1.67 -11.89 -9.90
N ALA A 117 -2.23 -10.82 -9.32
CA ALA A 117 -3.50 -10.88 -8.63
C ALA A 117 -4.66 -11.30 -9.55
N ALA A 118 -5.60 -12.06 -9.00
CA ALA A 118 -6.82 -12.49 -9.68
C ALA A 118 -8.03 -11.62 -9.27
N ASN A 119 -9.14 -11.75 -10.02
CA ASN A 119 -10.42 -11.13 -9.70
C ASN A 119 -10.34 -9.63 -9.38
N VAL A 120 -9.48 -8.90 -10.11
CA VAL A 120 -9.25 -7.48 -9.87
C VAL A 120 -10.48 -6.67 -10.26
N VAL A 121 -11.13 -6.06 -9.26
CA VAL A 121 -12.26 -5.14 -9.43
C VAL A 121 -11.82 -3.74 -9.02
N ARG A 122 -12.13 -2.76 -9.87
CA ARG A 122 -11.94 -1.34 -9.58
C ARG A 122 -13.30 -0.64 -9.53
N PHE A 123 -13.55 0.13 -8.47
CA PHE A 123 -14.77 0.92 -8.31
C PHE A 123 -14.47 2.23 -7.57
N GLU A 124 -15.45 3.11 -7.49
CA GLU A 124 -15.33 4.38 -6.77
C GLU A 124 -16.17 4.33 -5.48
N ARG A 125 -15.61 4.79 -4.35
CA ARG A 125 -16.29 4.87 -3.04
C ARG A 125 -15.94 6.17 -2.37
N GLY A 126 -16.93 6.98 -1.99
CA GLY A 126 -16.69 8.29 -1.37
C GLY A 126 -15.93 9.28 -2.26
N GLY A 127 -15.79 8.99 -3.56
CA GLY A 127 -15.00 9.78 -4.50
C GLY A 127 -13.56 9.32 -4.69
N ASP A 128 -13.13 8.29 -3.94
CA ASP A 128 -11.84 7.63 -4.06
C ASP A 128 -11.93 6.40 -4.94
N THR A 129 -10.80 6.05 -5.56
CA THR A 129 -10.68 4.81 -6.32
C THR A 129 -10.31 3.67 -5.39
N VAL A 130 -11.08 2.58 -5.42
CA VAL A 130 -10.85 1.37 -4.64
C VAL A 130 -10.55 0.19 -5.55
N PHE A 131 -9.60 -0.64 -5.14
CA PHE A 131 -9.26 -1.91 -5.78
C PHE A 131 -9.55 -3.06 -4.83
N HIS A 132 -10.31 -4.05 -5.29
CA HIS A 132 -10.41 -5.38 -4.70
C HIS A 132 -9.72 -6.39 -5.58
N PHE A 133 -9.01 -7.35 -5.00
CA PHE A 133 -8.35 -8.42 -5.75
C PHE A 133 -7.99 -9.59 -4.84
N ASP A 134 -7.77 -10.75 -5.45
CA ASP A 134 -7.41 -11.97 -4.75
C ASP A 134 -5.94 -12.30 -4.99
N MET A 135 -5.24 -12.64 -3.91
CA MET A 135 -3.90 -13.20 -3.94
C MET A 135 -3.99 -14.69 -3.64
N VAL A 136 -3.63 -15.50 -4.63
CA VAL A 136 -3.62 -16.97 -4.55
C VAL A 136 -2.20 -17.48 -4.29
N ASP A 137 -2.11 -18.60 -3.57
CA ASP A 137 -0.86 -19.37 -3.36
C ASP A 137 -0.27 -19.92 -4.67
#